data_AF-A0A381Z4B3-F1
#
_entry.id   AF-A0A381Z4B3-F1
#
_cell.length_a   1.000
_cell.length_b   1.000
_cell.length_c   1.000
_cell.angle_alpha   90.00
_cell.angle_beta   90.00
_cell.angle_gamma   90.00
#
_symmetry.space_group_name_H-M   'P 1'
#
loop_
_entity.id
_entity.type
_entity.pdbx_description
1 polymer ?
#
loop_
_entity_poly.entity_id
_entity_poly.type
_entity_poly.pdbx_seq_one_letter_code
_entity_poly.pdbx_strand_id
1 'polypeptide(L)'
;VVSNESPESLNPDYSNSAWKIRSKHRRRLLDRLTEGGATVSVLARDVELRVPHASAEIKRLRNDGLISSDLSAGSRGARIHLTELGWESVRADEWARASEASPLPEDSSLCCLLSRDGPNLLLGVMEPCDSPLLLIPDRPPVTIPGNPGSTGSDGVPWSWAVLRERDPRWFDLSLMEPKPSPQPPSDPENIAAYSGQRTVVGIIRARLLDSERPIAIAPGQWFGSPGFRPAPPLPESDYHRGQWVLGACHEMSPEIRPKEPVMAVLEDRLPRSMLLRTARSNSLVIADLGGLDTDGDPYPLAALDSWIERAHPRLSDAERRRRLGALKDRV
;
A
#
# COMPACT_ATOMS: atom_id res chain seq x y z
N VAL A 1 -18.83 1.53 49.85
CA VAL A 1 -18.61 0.54 48.77
C VAL A 1 -18.51 1.32 47.47
N VAL A 2 -17.26 1.40 46.99
CA VAL A 2 -16.74 1.79 45.66
C VAL A 2 -17.61 2.70 44.78
N SER A 3 -17.27 4.00 44.79
CA SER A 3 -17.58 4.91 43.69
C SER A 3 -16.76 4.50 42.47
N ASN A 4 -17.45 4.19 41.37
CA ASN A 4 -16.85 3.79 40.11
C ASN A 4 -16.62 5.07 39.29
N GLU A 5 -15.45 5.69 39.45
CA GLU A 5 -14.98 6.71 38.51
C GLU A 5 -14.52 6.02 37.23
N SER A 6 -15.32 6.14 36.18
CA SER A 6 -14.89 5.85 34.81
C SER A 6 -13.72 6.77 34.46
N PRO A 7 -12.64 6.29 33.83
CA PRO A 7 -11.58 7.18 33.38
C PRO A 7 -12.15 8.06 32.27
N GLU A 8 -12.23 9.36 32.51
CA GLU A 8 -12.47 10.34 31.45
C GLU A 8 -11.39 10.12 30.37
N SER A 9 -11.84 9.73 29.17
CA SER A 9 -11.00 9.75 27.98
C SER A 9 -10.63 11.21 27.73
N LEU A 10 -9.43 11.59 28.16
CA LEU A 10 -8.79 12.84 27.75
C LEU A 10 -8.61 12.79 26.24
N ASN A 11 -9.61 13.30 25.51
CA ASN A 11 -9.43 13.66 24.11
C ASN A 11 -8.23 14.61 24.07
N PRO A 12 -7.14 14.27 23.38
CA PRO A 12 -5.98 15.13 23.34
C PRO A 12 -6.39 16.48 22.76
N ASP A 13 -6.07 17.58 23.44
CA ASP A 13 -6.20 18.91 22.87
C ASP A 13 -5.25 18.97 21.66
N TYR A 14 -5.76 19.33 20.48
CA TYR A 14 -5.05 19.24 19.20
C TYR A 14 -4.72 20.61 18.57
N SER A 15 -4.67 21.68 19.36
CA SER A 15 -4.47 23.08 18.90
C SER A 15 -3.01 23.61 18.80
N ASN A 16 -2.00 22.93 19.33
CA ASN A 16 -0.58 23.32 19.33
C ASN A 16 0.30 22.76 18.19
N SER A 17 1.19 23.61 17.65
CA SER A 17 2.33 23.23 16.77
C SER A 17 3.36 22.26 17.41
N ALA A 18 3.10 21.77 18.62
CA ALA A 18 3.96 20.91 19.43
C ALA A 18 3.97 19.45 18.96
N TRP A 19 2.93 18.98 18.26
CA TRP A 19 2.86 17.58 17.81
C TRP A 19 3.51 17.31 16.45
N LYS A 20 3.88 18.35 15.71
CA LYS A 20 4.58 18.18 14.43
C LYS A 20 6.01 17.68 14.66
N ILE A 21 6.32 16.51 14.12
CA ILE A 21 7.65 15.92 14.18
C ILE A 21 8.56 16.67 13.22
N ARG A 22 9.40 17.55 13.80
CA ARG A 22 10.35 18.39 13.04
C ARG A 22 11.56 17.60 12.53
N SER A 23 11.98 16.56 13.25
CA SER A 23 13.13 15.75 12.86
C SER A 23 12.75 14.83 11.70
N LYS A 24 13.37 15.05 10.53
CA LYS A 24 13.16 14.22 9.34
C LYS A 24 13.44 12.74 9.63
N HIS A 25 14.60 12.44 10.24
CA HIS A 25 15.02 11.07 10.56
C HIS A 25 14.06 10.37 11.52
N ARG A 26 13.57 11.10 12.53
CA ARG A 26 12.57 10.60 13.48
C ARG A 26 11.29 10.21 12.75
N ARG A 27 10.78 11.10 11.90
CA ARG A 27 9.58 10.85 11.10
C ARG A 27 9.75 9.66 10.17
N ARG A 28 10.88 9.54 9.46
CA ARG A 28 11.13 8.38 8.57
C ARG A 28 11.03 7.05 9.32
N LEU A 29 11.66 6.99 10.49
CA LEU A 29 11.69 5.79 11.33
C LEU A 29 10.31 5.43 11.84
N LEU A 30 9.56 6.41 12.34
CA LEU A 30 8.20 6.19 12.85
C LEU A 30 7.23 5.80 11.73
N ASP A 31 7.27 6.49 10.58
CA ASP A 31 6.47 6.14 9.40
C ASP A 31 6.78 4.72 8.90
N ARG A 32 8.07 4.33 8.84
CA ARG A 32 8.45 2.96 8.49
C ARG A 32 7.93 1.94 9.49
N LEU A 33 7.86 2.26 10.78
CA LEU A 33 7.33 1.34 11.79
C LEU A 33 5.80 1.18 11.75
N THR A 34 5.07 2.07 11.07
CA THR A 34 3.63 1.89 10.84
C THR A 34 3.32 0.71 9.89
N GLU A 35 4.28 0.32 9.06
CA GLU A 35 4.22 -0.88 8.20
C GLU A 35 4.42 -2.20 8.99
N GLY A 36 4.82 -2.12 10.26
CA GLY A 36 5.13 -3.27 11.10
C GLY A 36 6.56 -3.24 11.64
N GLY A 37 6.81 -4.10 12.63
CA GLY A 37 8.07 -4.06 13.37
C GLY A 37 9.25 -4.62 12.59
N ALA A 38 10.44 -4.06 12.81
CA ALA A 38 11.65 -4.40 12.07
C ALA A 38 12.92 -4.28 12.94
N THR A 39 14.01 -4.90 12.50
CA THR A 39 15.31 -4.77 13.18
C THR A 39 15.99 -3.45 12.86
N VAL A 40 16.93 -3.01 13.70
CA VAL A 40 17.71 -1.77 13.49
C VAL A 40 18.34 -1.70 12.09
N SER A 41 18.93 -2.80 11.61
CA SER A 41 19.58 -2.84 10.29
C SER A 41 18.59 -2.73 9.14
N VAL A 42 17.41 -3.31 9.28
CA VAL A 42 16.33 -3.18 8.28
C VAL A 42 15.80 -1.76 8.27
N LEU A 43 15.48 -1.19 9.43
CA LEU A 43 15.04 0.20 9.55
C LEU A 43 16.06 1.17 8.94
N ALA A 44 17.34 1.04 9.30
CA ALA A 44 18.41 1.88 8.77
C ALA A 44 18.49 1.83 7.24
N ARG A 45 18.35 0.64 6.65
CA ARG A 45 18.32 0.47 5.19
C ARG A 45 17.10 1.13 4.57
N ASP A 46 15.92 0.84 5.11
CA ASP A 46 14.65 1.27 4.54
C ASP A 46 14.46 2.79 4.59
N VAL A 47 15.04 3.47 5.60
CA VAL A 47 15.00 4.95 5.70
C VAL A 47 16.25 5.65 5.18
N GLU A 48 17.16 4.91 4.54
CA GLU A 48 18.43 5.37 3.97
C GLU A 48 19.34 6.09 4.98
N LEU A 49 19.38 5.59 6.22
CA LEU A 49 20.26 6.09 7.27
C LEU A 49 21.42 5.13 7.53
N ARG A 50 22.60 5.70 7.79
CA ARG A 50 23.72 4.90 8.31
C ARG A 50 23.33 4.30 9.67
N VAL A 51 23.68 3.03 9.89
CA VAL A 51 23.33 2.27 11.10
C VAL A 51 23.65 2.99 12.41
N PRO A 52 24.78 3.73 12.58
CA PRO A 52 25.04 4.48 13.81
C PRO A 52 24.02 5.59 14.09
N HIS A 53 23.57 6.30 13.04
CA HIS A 53 22.57 7.37 13.17
C HIS A 53 21.18 6.80 13.46
N ALA A 54 20.81 5.71 12.76
CA ALA A 54 19.56 5.01 13.03
C ALA A 54 19.53 4.48 14.47
N SER A 55 20.61 3.83 14.92
CA SER A 55 20.73 3.32 16.30
C SER A 55 20.59 4.42 17.35
N ALA A 56 21.22 5.58 17.13
CA ALA A 56 21.14 6.70 18.05
C ALA A 56 19.73 7.29 18.13
N GLU A 57 19.05 7.46 16.99
CA GLU A 57 17.68 7.96 16.99
C GLU A 57 16.68 6.95 17.56
N ILE A 58 16.86 5.64 17.30
CA ILE A 58 16.09 4.57 17.94
C ILE A 58 16.29 4.59 19.45
N LYS A 59 17.51 4.81 19.95
CA LYS A 59 17.75 4.96 21.40
C LYS A 59 16.96 6.14 21.98
N ARG A 60 16.90 7.28 21.28
CA ARG A 60 16.10 8.44 21.69
C ARG A 60 14.60 8.14 21.67
N LEU A 61 14.09 7.56 20.58
CA LEU A 61 12.69 7.15 20.46
C LEU A 61 12.26 6.19 21.57
N ARG A 62 13.15 5.29 22.00
CA ARG A 62 12.89 4.38 23.13
C ARG A 62 12.84 5.14 24.44
N ASN A 63 13.78 6.06 24.68
CA ASN A 63 13.78 6.90 25.88
C ASN A 63 12.52 7.79 25.95
N ASP A 64 12.03 8.25 24.80
CA ASP A 64 10.80 9.03 24.67
C ASP A 64 9.53 8.15 24.79
N GLY A 65 9.67 6.83 24.95
CA GLY A 65 8.56 5.88 25.10
C GLY A 65 7.76 5.61 23.82
N LEU A 66 8.23 6.07 22.66
CA LEU A 66 7.52 5.96 21.37
C LEU A 66 7.67 4.60 20.69
N ILE A 67 8.71 3.84 21.07
CA ILE A 67 8.98 2.53 20.52
C ILE A 67 9.37 1.54 21.60
N SER A 68 9.06 0.27 21.36
CA SER A 68 9.48 -0.86 22.19
C SER A 68 10.23 -1.89 21.35
N SER A 69 10.92 -2.81 22.02
CA SER A 69 11.61 -3.94 21.39
C SER A 69 11.10 -5.24 22.01
N ASP A 70 10.92 -6.26 21.18
CA ASP A 70 10.52 -7.62 21.59
C ASP A 70 11.55 -8.28 22.53
N LEU A 71 12.83 -7.97 22.34
CA LEU A 71 13.95 -8.43 23.13
C LEU A 71 14.63 -7.26 23.86
N SER A 72 15.45 -7.61 24.85
CA SER A 72 16.27 -6.64 25.58
C SER A 72 17.17 -5.84 24.63
N ALA A 73 17.38 -4.57 24.96
CA ALA A 73 18.17 -3.65 24.14
C ALA A 73 19.59 -4.20 23.89
N GLY A 74 19.99 -4.26 22.61
CA GLY A 74 21.29 -4.80 22.20
C GLY A 74 21.28 -6.28 21.80
N SER A 75 20.16 -6.98 22.03
CA SER A 75 19.97 -8.34 21.52
C SER A 75 19.93 -8.36 19.99
N ARG A 76 20.69 -9.28 19.40
CA ARG A 76 20.73 -9.46 17.94
C ARG A 76 19.36 -9.97 17.46
N GLY A 77 18.80 -9.29 16.46
CA GLY A 77 17.52 -9.68 15.88
C GLY A 77 16.28 -9.08 16.54
N ALA A 78 16.45 -8.22 17.56
CA ALA A 78 15.31 -7.55 18.20
C ALA A 78 14.50 -6.74 17.18
N ARG A 79 13.20 -7.03 17.09
CA ARG A 79 12.23 -6.28 16.30
C ARG A 79 11.70 -5.12 17.13
N ILE A 80 11.72 -3.95 16.52
CA ILE A 80 11.25 -2.70 17.09
C ILE A 80 9.83 -2.47 16.61
N HIS A 81 8.95 -2.06 17.52
CA HIS A 81 7.53 -1.79 17.25
C HIS A 81 7.15 -0.43 17.83
N LEU A 82 6.12 0.21 17.27
CA LEU A 82 5.50 1.40 17.87
C LEU A 82 4.77 1.01 19.16
N THR A 83 4.91 1.85 20.19
CA THR A 83 4.03 1.81 21.36
C THR A 83 2.72 2.55 21.05
N GLU A 84 1.76 2.51 21.96
CA GLU A 84 0.54 3.33 21.88
C GLU A 84 0.86 4.83 21.74
N LEU A 85 1.75 5.34 22.60
CA LEU A 85 2.27 6.71 22.51
C LEU A 85 2.97 6.99 21.17
N GLY A 86 3.69 6.00 20.63
CA GLY A 86 4.28 6.07 19.30
C GLY A 86 3.23 6.26 18.20
N TRP A 87 2.15 5.47 18.25
CA TRP A 87 1.03 5.59 17.32
C TRP A 87 0.31 6.94 17.43
N GLU A 88 0.09 7.43 18.64
CA GLU A 88 -0.49 8.75 18.89
C GLU A 88 0.40 9.86 18.34
N SER A 89 1.71 9.76 18.55
CA SER A 89 2.69 10.72 18.03
C SER A 89 2.69 10.78 16.49
N VAL A 90 2.59 9.63 15.82
CA VAL A 90 2.46 9.59 14.36
C VAL A 90 1.14 10.21 13.91
N ARG A 91 0.01 9.83 14.52
CA ARG A 91 -1.30 10.40 14.17
C ARG A 91 -1.34 11.92 14.34
N ALA A 92 -0.74 12.42 15.43
CA ALA A 92 -0.69 13.85 15.70
C ALA A 92 0.19 14.62 14.70
N ASP A 93 1.31 14.04 14.22
CA ASP A 93 2.10 14.64 13.12
C ASP A 93 1.33 14.66 11.80
N GLU A 94 0.58 13.59 11.49
CA GLU A 94 -0.25 13.51 10.28
C GLU A 94 -1.36 14.56 10.30
N TRP A 95 -2.02 14.73 11.45
CA TRP A 95 -3.04 15.76 11.64
C TRP A 95 -2.48 17.17 11.50
N ALA A 96 -1.35 17.46 12.15
CA ALA A 96 -0.71 18.78 12.03
C ALA A 96 -0.37 19.14 10.57
N ARG A 97 -0.10 18.14 9.72
CA ARG A 97 0.13 18.34 8.28
C ARG A 97 -1.16 18.48 7.49
N ALA A 98 -2.20 17.74 7.84
CA ALA A 98 -3.52 17.87 7.24
C ALA A 98 -4.13 19.26 7.51
N SER A 99 -3.95 19.81 8.72
CA SER A 99 -4.41 21.17 9.04
C SER A 99 -3.72 22.27 8.23
N GLU A 100 -2.49 22.03 7.77
CA GLU A 100 -1.75 22.96 6.90
C GLU A 100 -2.28 23.00 5.46
N ALA A 101 -3.12 22.04 5.06
CA ALA A 101 -3.73 21.98 3.72
C ALA A 101 -5.03 22.79 3.59
N SER A 102 -5.41 23.55 4.63
CA SER A 102 -6.56 24.45 4.63
C SER A 102 -6.29 25.72 3.77
N PRO A 103 -7.29 26.26 3.04
CA PRO A 103 -8.68 25.82 2.98
C PRO A 103 -8.87 24.54 2.16
N LEU A 104 -9.83 23.70 2.59
CA LEU A 104 -10.24 22.51 1.84
C LEU A 104 -10.99 22.91 0.56
N PRO A 105 -10.76 22.21 -0.56
CA PRO A 105 -11.41 22.54 -1.81
C PRO A 105 -12.91 22.18 -1.82
N GLU A 106 -13.66 22.89 -2.66
CA GLU A 106 -15.07 22.57 -2.95
C GLU A 106 -15.22 21.32 -3.81
N ASP A 107 -14.23 21.01 -4.65
CA ASP A 107 -14.20 19.80 -5.47
C ASP A 107 -13.75 18.60 -4.63
N SER A 108 -14.63 17.60 -4.51
CA SER A 108 -14.40 16.40 -3.72
C SER A 108 -13.54 15.36 -4.44
N SER A 109 -13.30 15.51 -5.75
CA SER A 109 -12.41 14.63 -6.51
C SER A 109 -10.92 14.93 -6.28
N LEU A 110 -10.60 16.02 -5.57
CA LEU A 110 -9.22 16.45 -5.36
C LEU A 110 -8.52 15.69 -4.22
N CYS A 111 -7.23 15.47 -4.44
CA CYS A 111 -6.29 14.91 -3.49
C CYS A 111 -5.20 15.95 -3.19
N CYS A 112 -4.69 15.96 -1.96
CA CYS A 112 -3.63 16.83 -1.48
C CYS A 112 -2.39 16.04 -1.12
N LEU A 113 -1.21 16.51 -1.53
CA LEU A 113 0.04 15.98 -1.01
C LEU A 113 0.32 16.62 0.36
N LEU A 114 0.10 15.92 1.47
CA LEU A 114 0.35 16.46 2.83
C LEU A 114 1.81 16.39 3.23
N SER A 115 2.50 15.32 2.85
CA SER A 115 3.96 15.23 2.97
C SER A 115 4.54 14.16 2.07
N ARG A 116 5.83 14.32 1.78
CA ARG A 116 6.63 13.35 1.04
C ARG A 116 7.90 13.04 1.81
N ASP A 117 8.31 11.79 1.77
CA ASP A 117 9.63 11.35 2.18
C ASP A 117 10.12 10.16 1.35
N GLY A 118 11.00 10.45 0.37
CA GLY A 118 11.40 9.45 -0.61
C GLY A 118 10.18 8.92 -1.38
N PRO A 119 9.94 7.59 -1.38
CA PRO A 119 8.75 7.00 -2.00
C PRO A 119 7.50 7.08 -1.12
N ASN A 120 7.62 7.39 0.18
CA ASN A 120 6.47 7.41 1.08
C ASN A 120 5.74 8.75 0.99
N LEU A 121 4.42 8.67 0.85
CA LEU A 121 3.51 9.80 0.72
C LEU A 121 2.48 9.77 1.85
N LEU A 122 2.16 10.96 2.35
CA LEU A 122 0.96 11.21 3.13
C LEU A 122 0.02 12.04 2.28
N LEU A 123 -1.18 11.53 2.04
CA LEU A 123 -2.17 12.14 1.17
C LEU A 123 -3.41 12.55 1.97
N GLY A 124 -3.99 13.69 1.58
CA GLY A 124 -5.30 14.15 2.02
C GLY A 124 -6.30 13.90 0.89
N VAL A 125 -7.41 13.22 1.16
CA VAL A 125 -8.45 12.91 0.17
C VAL A 125 -9.79 13.45 0.65
N MET A 126 -10.65 13.82 -0.30
CA MET A 126 -11.98 14.33 0.00
C MET A 126 -13.09 13.28 -0.22
N GLU A 127 -12.76 12.17 -0.89
CA GLU A 127 -13.64 11.03 -1.15
C GLU A 127 -12.99 9.69 -0.76
N PRO A 128 -13.78 8.61 -0.52
CA PRO A 128 -13.26 7.25 -0.39
C PRO A 128 -12.42 6.83 -1.60
N CYS A 129 -11.44 5.95 -1.36
CA CYS A 129 -10.64 5.38 -2.44
C CYS A 129 -11.15 3.97 -2.78
N ASP A 130 -11.74 3.80 -3.97
CA ASP A 130 -12.25 2.49 -4.43
C ASP A 130 -11.14 1.60 -5.01
N SER A 131 -9.97 2.16 -5.31
CA SER A 131 -8.81 1.44 -5.84
C SER A 131 -7.64 1.44 -4.85
N PRO A 132 -6.86 0.34 -4.77
CA PRO A 132 -5.63 0.30 -3.99
C PRO A 132 -4.49 1.14 -4.60
N LEU A 133 -4.69 1.72 -5.79
CA LEU A 133 -3.74 2.59 -6.46
C LEU A 133 -4.27 4.02 -6.57
N LEU A 134 -3.36 4.98 -6.49
CA LEU A 134 -3.62 6.38 -6.80
C LEU A 134 -2.61 6.91 -7.81
N LEU A 135 -3.05 7.88 -8.59
CA LEU A 135 -2.23 8.58 -9.57
C LEU A 135 -1.75 9.90 -8.99
N ILE A 136 -0.44 10.06 -8.93
CA ILE A 136 0.21 11.25 -8.40
C ILE A 136 0.88 11.99 -9.56
N PRO A 137 0.53 13.25 -9.82
CA PRO A 137 1.20 14.01 -10.87
C PRO A 137 2.66 14.25 -10.48
N ASP A 138 3.57 14.23 -11.46
CA ASP A 138 4.98 14.55 -11.19
C ASP A 138 5.18 16.05 -10.95
N ARG A 139 4.24 16.90 -11.36
CA ARG A 139 4.26 18.36 -11.19
C ARG A 139 2.83 18.86 -11.00
N PRO A 140 2.59 19.96 -10.27
CA PRO A 140 1.25 20.48 -10.11
C PRO A 140 0.63 20.75 -11.50
N PRO A 141 -0.59 20.24 -11.79
CA PRO A 141 -1.25 20.50 -13.06
C PRO A 141 -1.47 22.01 -13.19
N VAL A 142 -0.91 22.60 -14.26
CA VAL A 142 -1.03 24.05 -14.49
C VAL A 142 -2.42 24.32 -15.06
N THR A 143 -3.32 24.86 -14.25
CA THR A 143 -4.53 25.52 -14.77
C THR A 143 -4.12 26.85 -15.40
N ILE A 144 -3.99 26.88 -16.73
CA ILE A 144 -3.81 28.14 -17.46
C ILE A 144 -5.19 28.81 -17.57
N PRO A 145 -5.43 29.99 -16.94
CA PRO A 145 -6.71 30.68 -17.07
C PRO A 145 -6.90 31.15 -18.52
N GLY A 146 -7.98 30.73 -19.18
CA GLY A 146 -8.41 31.28 -20.47
C GLY A 146 -8.20 30.41 -21.72
N ASN A 147 -7.76 29.15 -21.59
CA ASN A 147 -7.75 28.24 -22.74
C ASN A 147 -8.26 26.83 -22.38
N PRO A 148 -9.58 26.57 -22.43
CA PRO A 148 -10.15 25.24 -22.22
C PRO A 148 -9.79 24.25 -23.35
N GLY A 149 -9.06 24.67 -24.38
CA GLY A 149 -8.63 23.85 -25.51
C GLY A 149 -7.12 23.62 -25.61
N SER A 150 -6.31 23.98 -24.59
CA SER A 150 -4.87 23.70 -24.62
C SER A 150 -4.57 22.31 -24.05
N THR A 151 -4.30 21.35 -24.92
CA THR A 151 -3.78 20.01 -24.60
C THR A 151 -2.33 20.02 -24.08
N GLY A 152 -1.70 21.20 -23.94
CA GLY A 152 -0.30 21.34 -23.55
C GLY A 152 -0.02 21.08 -22.07
N SER A 153 -1.02 21.23 -21.18
CA SER A 153 -0.93 20.90 -19.75
C SER A 153 -1.28 19.44 -19.43
N ASP A 154 -1.88 18.72 -20.38
CA ASP A 154 -2.15 17.27 -20.28
C ASP A 154 -0.86 16.44 -20.45
N GLY A 155 0.29 17.07 -20.72
CA GLY A 155 1.58 16.39 -20.82
C GLY A 155 2.27 16.07 -19.48
N VAL A 156 1.64 16.35 -18.33
CA VAL A 156 2.25 16.05 -17.02
C VAL A 156 2.34 14.53 -16.85
N PRO A 157 3.54 13.96 -16.67
CA PRO A 157 3.66 12.55 -16.38
C PRO A 157 3.06 12.23 -15.01
N TRP A 158 2.41 11.08 -14.92
CA TRP A 158 1.78 10.59 -13.70
C TRP A 158 2.52 9.36 -13.19
N SER A 159 2.71 9.32 -11.89
CA SER A 159 3.32 8.23 -11.16
C SER A 159 2.28 7.48 -10.36
N TRP A 160 2.36 6.15 -10.37
CA TRP A 160 1.47 5.29 -9.57
C TRP A 160 1.95 5.20 -8.13
N ALA A 161 1.03 5.33 -7.19
CA ALA A 161 1.24 5.08 -5.77
C ALA A 161 0.30 3.99 -5.27
N VAL A 162 0.81 3.10 -4.40
CA VAL A 162 0.02 2.06 -3.73
C VAL A 162 -0.41 2.56 -2.37
N LEU A 163 -1.69 2.39 -2.03
CA LEU A 163 -2.20 2.67 -0.71
C LEU A 163 -1.65 1.66 0.31
N ARG A 164 -1.16 2.16 1.45
CA ARG A 164 -0.64 1.34 2.56
C ARG A 164 -1.73 0.96 3.56
N GLU A 165 -2.89 1.58 3.44
CA GLU A 165 -4.07 1.40 4.28
C GLU A 165 -5.24 1.04 3.37
N ARG A 166 -6.19 0.24 3.88
CA ARG A 166 -7.36 -0.16 3.10
C ARG A 166 -8.29 1.02 2.82
N ASP A 167 -8.54 1.83 3.84
CA ASP A 167 -9.49 2.93 3.81
C ASP A 167 -8.83 4.20 4.37
N PRO A 168 -9.15 5.39 3.84
CA PRO A 168 -8.71 6.64 4.44
C PRO A 168 -9.24 6.79 5.86
N ARG A 169 -8.43 7.39 6.74
CA ARG A 169 -8.85 7.77 8.09
C ARG A 169 -9.43 9.17 8.06
N TRP A 170 -10.71 9.31 8.39
CA TRP A 170 -11.47 10.55 8.22
C TRP A 170 -11.47 11.40 9.49
N PHE A 171 -11.23 12.70 9.34
CA PHE A 171 -11.12 13.63 10.46
C PHE A 171 -11.80 14.97 10.16
N ASP A 172 -12.44 15.54 11.16
CA ASP A 172 -12.92 16.91 11.14
C ASP A 172 -11.78 17.86 11.57
N LEU A 173 -11.24 18.67 10.67
CA LEU A 173 -10.16 19.61 10.93
C LEU A 173 -10.54 20.74 11.91
N SER A 174 -11.85 21.00 12.12
CA SER A 174 -12.29 22.04 13.05
C SER A 174 -12.41 21.52 14.48
N LEU A 175 -12.91 20.29 14.64
CA LEU A 175 -13.10 19.66 15.95
C LEU A 175 -11.90 18.79 16.36
N MET A 176 -11.04 18.45 15.40
CA MET A 176 -9.92 17.53 15.56
C MET A 176 -10.37 16.15 16.07
N GLU A 177 -11.50 15.68 15.55
CA GLU A 177 -12.10 14.40 15.93
C GLU A 177 -12.22 13.46 14.73
N PRO A 178 -12.07 12.14 14.93
CA PRO A 178 -12.39 11.15 13.92
C PRO A 178 -13.86 11.26 13.51
N LYS A 179 -14.13 11.23 12.22
CA LYS A 179 -15.50 11.15 11.68
C LYS A 179 -15.67 9.92 10.78
N PRO A 180 -16.91 9.46 10.56
CA PRO A 180 -17.14 8.53 9.47
C PRO A 180 -16.81 9.19 8.13
N SER A 181 -16.60 8.35 7.11
CA SER A 181 -16.43 8.81 5.74
C SER A 181 -17.56 9.76 5.33
N PRO A 182 -17.26 10.87 4.62
CA PRO A 182 -18.28 11.76 4.11
C PRO A 182 -19.26 10.96 3.24
N GLN A 183 -20.54 11.11 3.54
CA GLN A 183 -21.57 10.54 2.69
C GLN A 183 -21.55 11.25 1.33
N PRO A 184 -21.81 10.54 0.22
CA PRO A 184 -22.03 11.19 -1.07
C PRO A 184 -23.09 12.29 -0.89
N PRO A 185 -22.93 13.46 -1.54
CA PRO A 185 -23.89 14.54 -1.41
C PRO A 185 -25.29 14.00 -1.70
N SER A 186 -26.09 13.93 -0.65
CA SER A 186 -27.46 13.45 -0.71
C SER A 186 -28.32 14.64 -1.14
N ASP A 187 -28.89 14.51 -2.32
CA ASP A 187 -29.94 15.35 -2.89
C ASP A 187 -29.50 16.73 -3.48
N PRO A 188 -29.51 16.91 -4.81
CA PRO A 188 -29.21 18.20 -5.45
C PRO A 188 -30.21 19.32 -5.12
N GLU A 189 -31.33 19.01 -4.45
CA GLU A 189 -32.34 20.00 -4.05
C GLU A 189 -32.11 20.63 -2.67
N ASN A 190 -31.15 20.13 -1.87
CA ASN A 190 -30.94 20.65 -0.53
C ASN A 190 -29.81 21.70 -0.47
N ILE A 191 -30.19 22.98 -0.50
CA ILE A 191 -29.26 24.13 -0.43
C ILE A 191 -28.41 24.11 0.86
N ALA A 192 -28.89 23.49 1.95
CA ALA A 192 -28.12 23.33 3.19
C ALA A 192 -26.94 22.35 3.06
N ALA A 193 -26.95 21.46 2.06
CA ALA A 193 -25.82 20.58 1.74
C ALA A 193 -24.65 21.35 1.07
N TYR A 194 -24.91 22.57 0.58
CA TYR A 194 -23.92 23.45 -0.06
C TYR A 194 -23.39 24.56 0.86
N SER A 195 -23.94 24.72 2.07
CA SER A 195 -23.66 25.89 2.92
C SER A 195 -22.71 25.65 4.11
N GLY A 196 -21.98 24.54 4.13
CA GLY A 196 -20.95 24.26 5.14
C GLY A 196 -19.56 24.38 4.55
N GLN A 197 -18.64 25.10 5.23
CA GLN A 197 -17.22 24.89 4.99
C GLN A 197 -16.94 23.40 5.20
N ARG A 198 -16.42 22.73 4.17
CA ARG A 198 -15.93 21.36 4.36
C ARG A 198 -14.79 21.43 5.36
N THR A 199 -14.96 20.72 6.47
CA THR A 199 -13.93 20.57 7.51
C THR A 199 -13.38 19.16 7.53
N VAL A 200 -14.03 18.21 6.85
CA VAL A 200 -13.66 16.80 6.88
C VAL A 200 -12.65 16.47 5.77
N VAL A 201 -11.55 15.83 6.15
CA VAL A 201 -10.53 15.31 5.23
C VAL A 201 -10.16 13.86 5.60
N GLY A 202 -9.99 13.02 4.59
CA GLY A 202 -9.44 11.68 4.73
C GLY A 202 -7.92 11.73 4.66
N ILE A 203 -7.24 11.08 5.58
CA ILE A 203 -5.78 10.95 5.57
C ILE A 203 -5.44 9.51 5.22
N ILE A 204 -4.58 9.32 4.23
CA ILE A 204 -4.12 8.00 3.81
C ILE A 204 -2.63 7.99 3.49
N ARG A 205 -1.95 6.92 3.91
CA ARG A 205 -0.55 6.67 3.56
C ARG A 205 -0.48 5.94 2.23
N ALA A 206 0.44 6.38 1.38
CA ALA A 206 0.72 5.74 0.11
C ALA A 206 2.22 5.62 -0.14
N ARG A 207 2.61 4.77 -1.09
CA ARG A 207 4.00 4.58 -1.51
C ARG A 207 4.11 4.58 -3.01
N LEU A 208 5.00 5.39 -3.56
CA LEU A 208 5.29 5.43 -5.00
C LEU A 208 5.87 4.09 -5.47
N LEU A 209 5.36 3.61 -6.60
CA LEU A 209 5.91 2.44 -7.30
C LEU A 209 7.26 2.76 -7.94
N ASP A 210 7.37 3.93 -8.57
CA ASP A 210 8.62 4.42 -9.16
C ASP A 210 9.24 5.46 -8.24
N SER A 211 10.14 5.01 -7.34
CA SER A 211 10.80 5.87 -6.35
C SER A 211 11.78 6.86 -6.96
N GLU A 212 12.29 6.57 -8.16
CA GLU A 212 13.30 7.38 -8.84
C GLU A 212 12.70 8.60 -9.54
N ARG A 213 11.38 8.60 -9.78
CA ARG A 213 10.70 9.74 -10.40
C ARG A 213 10.59 10.92 -9.45
N PRO A 214 11.07 12.11 -9.85
CA PRO A 214 10.97 13.30 -9.02
C PRO A 214 9.55 13.89 -9.12
N ILE A 215 8.79 13.77 -8.03
CA ILE A 215 7.57 14.56 -7.82
C ILE A 215 7.93 15.97 -7.32
N ALA A 216 7.65 16.98 -8.14
CA ALA A 216 7.83 18.39 -7.87
C ALA A 216 6.52 19.08 -7.40
N ILE A 217 5.63 18.33 -6.74
CA ILE A 217 4.47 18.87 -6.03
C ILE A 217 4.91 19.29 -4.63
N ALA A 218 4.58 20.52 -4.23
CA ALA A 218 4.85 21.00 -2.89
C ALA A 218 3.81 20.45 -1.89
N PRO A 219 4.18 20.16 -0.64
CA PRO A 219 3.21 19.84 0.40
C PRO A 219 2.11 20.92 0.52
N GLY A 220 0.86 20.50 0.71
CA GLY A 220 -0.32 21.36 0.74
C GLY A 220 -0.95 21.66 -0.62
N GLN A 221 -0.35 21.21 -1.73
CA GLN A 221 -0.94 21.39 -3.06
C GLN A 221 -1.98 20.32 -3.37
N TRP A 222 -3.12 20.78 -3.87
CA TRP A 222 -4.24 19.97 -4.34
C TRP A 222 -4.11 19.65 -5.83
N PHE A 223 -4.50 18.45 -6.24
CA PHE A 223 -4.50 17.95 -7.60
C PHE A 223 -5.67 16.98 -7.83
N GLY A 224 -6.22 16.96 -9.04
CA GLY A 224 -7.31 16.06 -9.44
C GLY A 224 -6.80 14.76 -10.08
N SER A 225 -7.72 14.04 -10.72
CA SER A 225 -7.40 12.87 -11.55
C SER A 225 -6.88 13.28 -12.94
N PRO A 226 -6.10 12.42 -13.62
CA PRO A 226 -5.66 12.71 -14.98
C PRO A 226 -6.82 12.75 -15.97
N GLY A 227 -6.75 13.65 -16.95
CA GLY A 227 -7.69 13.70 -18.08
C GLY A 227 -7.48 12.62 -19.14
N PHE A 228 -6.42 11.82 -19.04
CA PHE A 228 -6.07 10.75 -19.99
C PHE A 228 -5.49 9.54 -19.27
N ARG A 229 -5.49 8.38 -19.94
CA ARG A 229 -4.91 7.16 -19.38
C ARG A 229 -3.38 7.28 -19.27
N PRO A 230 -2.79 7.22 -18.06
CA PRO A 230 -1.34 7.22 -17.90
C PRO A 230 -0.73 5.88 -18.34
N ALA A 231 0.59 5.84 -18.49
CA ALA A 231 1.32 4.60 -18.74
C ALA A 231 1.04 3.60 -17.59
N PRO A 232 0.85 2.29 -17.89
CA PRO A 232 0.57 1.30 -16.86
C PRO A 232 1.69 1.18 -15.83
N PRO A 233 1.38 0.71 -14.61
CA PRO A 233 2.36 0.58 -13.53
C PRO A 233 3.43 -0.49 -13.81
N LEU A 234 3.14 -1.42 -14.72
CA LEU A 234 4.05 -2.50 -15.12
C LEU A 234 4.31 -2.45 -16.64
N PRO A 235 5.46 -2.95 -17.12
CA PRO A 235 5.76 -3.02 -18.55
C PRO A 235 4.68 -3.75 -19.35
N GLU A 236 4.16 -3.10 -20.40
CA GLU A 236 3.08 -3.67 -21.24
C GLU A 236 3.45 -4.98 -21.92
N SER A 237 4.71 -5.10 -22.37
CA SER A 237 5.21 -6.29 -23.08
C SER A 237 5.06 -7.57 -22.26
N ASP A 238 5.29 -7.45 -20.95
CA ASP A 238 5.53 -8.59 -20.07
C ASP A 238 4.37 -8.82 -19.10
N TYR A 239 3.61 -7.77 -18.76
CA TYR A 239 2.58 -7.83 -17.72
C TYR A 239 1.17 -7.49 -18.20
N HIS A 240 0.95 -7.24 -19.49
CA HIS A 240 -0.39 -6.91 -20.01
C HIS A 240 -0.78 -7.69 -21.28
N ARG A 241 0.00 -8.71 -21.67
CA ARG A 241 -0.21 -9.52 -22.90
C ARG A 241 -0.22 -11.03 -22.68
N GLY A 242 -0.22 -11.48 -21.42
CA GLY A 242 -0.27 -12.89 -21.03
C GLY A 242 -1.60 -13.58 -21.37
N GLN A 243 -1.58 -14.92 -21.34
CA GLN A 243 -2.73 -15.76 -21.66
C GLN A 243 -3.77 -15.85 -20.54
N TRP A 244 -3.41 -15.47 -19.32
CA TRP A 244 -4.29 -15.46 -18.16
C TRP A 244 -4.27 -14.09 -17.50
N VAL A 245 -5.31 -13.79 -16.70
CA VAL A 245 -5.48 -12.51 -16.01
C VAL A 245 -5.19 -12.74 -14.52
N LEU A 246 -4.18 -12.06 -13.99
CA LEU A 246 -3.89 -12.07 -12.55
C LEU A 246 -4.91 -11.21 -11.78
N GLY A 247 -5.32 -10.08 -12.35
CA GLY A 247 -6.32 -9.19 -11.79
C GLY A 247 -6.30 -7.79 -12.40
N ALA A 248 -7.15 -6.91 -11.88
CA ALA A 248 -7.18 -5.49 -12.21
C ALA A 248 -6.78 -4.67 -10.98
N CYS A 249 -6.02 -3.59 -11.17
CA CYS A 249 -5.50 -2.76 -10.07
C CYS A 249 -6.17 -1.38 -9.98
N HIS A 250 -6.60 -0.80 -11.11
CA HIS A 250 -7.23 0.51 -11.19
C HIS A 250 -8.00 0.63 -12.53
N GLU A 251 -9.07 1.41 -12.61
CA GLU A 251 -9.90 1.55 -13.83
C GLU A 251 -9.12 2.14 -15.02
N MET A 252 -8.23 3.09 -14.73
CA MET A 252 -7.30 3.68 -15.70
C MET A 252 -6.08 2.79 -16.01
N SER A 253 -6.01 1.56 -15.50
CA SER A 253 -4.92 0.61 -15.78
C SER A 253 -5.45 -0.64 -16.50
N PRO A 254 -4.75 -1.17 -17.53
CA PRO A 254 -5.10 -2.45 -18.11
C PRO A 254 -5.00 -3.60 -17.08
N GLU A 255 -5.75 -4.67 -17.32
CA GLU A 255 -5.63 -5.91 -16.54
C GLU A 255 -4.20 -6.44 -16.55
N ILE A 256 -3.74 -6.93 -15.40
CA ILE A 256 -2.42 -7.54 -15.26
C ILE A 256 -2.50 -8.96 -15.82
N ARG A 257 -1.78 -9.19 -16.91
CA ARG A 257 -1.69 -10.44 -17.66
C ARG A 257 -0.22 -10.83 -17.84
N PRO A 258 0.37 -11.54 -16.86
CA PRO A 258 1.78 -11.91 -16.89
C PRO A 258 2.07 -12.87 -18.04
N LYS A 259 3.09 -12.56 -18.82
CA LYS A 259 3.69 -13.45 -19.82
C LYS A 259 4.81 -14.29 -19.19
N GLU A 260 5.51 -13.71 -18.22
CA GLU A 260 6.58 -14.35 -17.49
C GLU A 260 6.04 -15.16 -16.29
N PRO A 261 6.80 -16.18 -15.82
CA PRO A 261 6.45 -16.90 -14.60
C PRO A 261 6.36 -15.96 -13.40
N VAL A 262 5.24 -16.03 -12.68
CA VAL A 262 5.04 -15.26 -11.44
C VAL A 262 5.30 -16.17 -10.24
N MET A 263 6.15 -15.72 -9.33
CA MET A 263 6.38 -16.37 -8.04
C MET A 263 5.84 -15.46 -6.93
N ALA A 264 4.97 -16.00 -6.09
CA ALA A 264 4.36 -15.27 -4.99
C ALA A 264 4.44 -16.12 -3.70
N VAL A 265 4.83 -15.47 -2.60
CA VAL A 265 4.82 -16.07 -1.27
C VAL A 265 3.57 -15.57 -0.56
N LEU A 266 2.63 -16.48 -0.27
CA LEU A 266 1.38 -16.17 0.43
C LEU A 266 1.30 -17.01 1.70
N GLU A 267 1.11 -16.36 2.83
CA GLU A 267 0.93 -17.01 4.13
C GLU A 267 -0.45 -17.67 4.21
N ASP A 268 -1.47 -16.96 3.73
CA ASP A 268 -2.86 -17.38 3.81
C ASP A 268 -3.27 -18.40 2.73
N ARG A 269 -4.03 -19.40 3.15
CA ARG A 269 -4.57 -20.45 2.27
C ARG A 269 -5.55 -19.90 1.23
N LEU A 270 -6.46 -19.01 1.63
CA LEU A 270 -7.55 -18.54 0.77
C LEU A 270 -7.02 -17.74 -0.44
N PRO A 271 -6.17 -16.70 -0.29
CA PRO A 271 -5.57 -15.99 -1.42
C PRO A 271 -4.78 -16.92 -2.34
N ARG A 272 -4.03 -17.88 -1.77
CA ARG A 272 -3.29 -18.88 -2.54
C ARG A 272 -4.23 -19.70 -3.44
N SER A 273 -5.30 -20.23 -2.88
CA SER A 273 -6.26 -21.02 -3.66
C SER A 273 -7.01 -20.19 -4.70
N MET A 274 -7.37 -18.94 -4.37
CA MET A 274 -8.02 -18.02 -5.32
C MET A 274 -7.11 -17.71 -6.51
N LEU A 275 -5.82 -17.44 -6.27
CA LEU A 275 -4.83 -17.22 -7.33
C LEU A 275 -4.66 -18.45 -8.23
N LEU A 276 -4.56 -19.64 -7.64
CA LEU A 276 -4.46 -20.89 -8.40
C LEU A 276 -5.70 -21.12 -9.27
N ARG A 277 -6.90 -20.79 -8.75
CA ARG A 277 -8.15 -20.87 -9.52
C ARG A 277 -8.13 -19.90 -10.71
N THR A 278 -7.71 -18.66 -10.50
CA THR A 278 -7.63 -17.66 -11.57
C THR A 278 -6.62 -18.06 -12.65
N ALA A 279 -5.50 -18.68 -12.25
CA ALA A 279 -4.49 -19.17 -13.17
C ALA A 279 -4.85 -20.51 -13.86
N ARG A 280 -5.92 -21.20 -13.44
CA ARG A 280 -6.26 -22.57 -13.90
C ARG A 280 -6.57 -22.67 -15.40
N SER A 281 -7.14 -21.62 -15.99
CA SER A 281 -7.57 -21.66 -17.40
C SER A 281 -6.39 -22.01 -18.33
N ASN A 282 -6.49 -23.14 -19.01
CA ASN A 282 -5.45 -23.71 -19.88
C ASN A 282 -4.10 -23.98 -19.19
N SER A 283 -4.11 -24.25 -17.88
CA SER A 283 -2.90 -24.61 -17.14
C SER A 283 -3.08 -25.91 -16.35
N LEU A 284 -1.96 -26.46 -15.88
CA LEU A 284 -1.95 -27.58 -14.94
C LEU A 284 -1.70 -27.02 -13.54
N VAL A 285 -2.65 -27.23 -12.63
CA VAL A 285 -2.51 -26.83 -11.23
C VAL A 285 -1.92 -27.98 -10.41
N ILE A 286 -0.73 -27.79 -9.87
CA ILE A 286 -0.09 -28.74 -8.94
C ILE A 286 -0.10 -28.14 -7.54
N ALA A 287 -1.13 -28.43 -6.76
CA ALA A 287 -1.27 -27.94 -5.39
C ALA A 287 -2.18 -28.86 -4.55
N ASP A 288 -2.03 -28.79 -3.23
CA ASP A 288 -3.06 -29.28 -2.31
C ASP A 288 -4.22 -28.28 -2.28
N LEU A 289 -5.27 -28.58 -3.04
CA LEU A 289 -6.50 -27.78 -3.14
C LEU A 289 -7.55 -28.16 -2.09
N GLY A 290 -7.22 -28.96 -1.07
CA GLY A 290 -8.19 -29.43 -0.08
C GLY A 290 -9.06 -28.29 0.48
N GLY A 291 -10.32 -28.57 0.80
CA GLY A 291 -11.24 -27.61 1.43
C GLY A 291 -11.93 -26.63 0.45
N LEU A 292 -11.67 -26.73 -0.85
CA LEU A 292 -12.47 -26.09 -1.89
C LEU A 292 -13.00 -27.20 -2.79
N ASP A 293 -14.31 -27.21 -3.05
CA ASP A 293 -14.99 -28.18 -3.92
C ASP A 293 -14.54 -28.03 -5.38
N THR A 294 -13.30 -28.41 -5.66
CA THR A 294 -12.72 -28.41 -6.99
C THR A 294 -12.09 -29.77 -7.25
N ASP A 295 -12.65 -30.49 -8.22
CA ASP A 295 -11.99 -31.66 -8.80
C ASP A 295 -10.65 -31.23 -9.39
N GLY A 296 -9.57 -31.86 -8.90
CA GLY A 296 -8.21 -31.64 -9.39
C GLY A 296 -8.07 -32.11 -10.83
N ASP A 297 -7.18 -31.45 -11.59
CA ASP A 297 -6.84 -31.92 -12.93
C ASP A 297 -6.09 -33.27 -12.83
N PRO A 298 -6.30 -34.21 -13.77
CA PRO A 298 -5.58 -35.47 -13.76
C PRO A 298 -4.07 -35.21 -13.88
N TYR A 299 -3.27 -35.90 -13.07
CA TYR A 299 -1.82 -35.79 -13.13
C TYR A 299 -1.32 -36.13 -14.55
N PRO A 300 -0.37 -35.36 -15.11
CA PRO A 300 0.17 -35.62 -16.45
C PRO A 300 1.16 -36.79 -16.40
N LEU A 301 0.69 -38.00 -16.11
CA LEU A 301 1.53 -39.19 -15.94
C LEU A 301 2.38 -39.50 -17.19
N ALA A 302 1.97 -39.05 -18.37
CA ALA A 302 2.75 -39.14 -19.61
C ALA A 302 4.08 -38.35 -19.54
N ALA A 303 4.16 -37.27 -18.76
CA ALA A 303 5.39 -36.49 -18.60
C ALA A 303 6.49 -37.28 -17.86
N LEU A 304 6.11 -38.31 -17.09
CA LEU A 304 7.05 -39.18 -16.39
C LEU A 304 7.94 -39.97 -17.36
N ASP A 305 7.44 -40.24 -18.57
CA ASP A 305 8.16 -40.97 -19.61
C ASP A 305 9.40 -40.18 -20.06
N SER A 306 9.24 -38.88 -20.34
CA SER A 306 10.37 -38.00 -20.68
C SER A 306 11.25 -37.66 -19.47
N TRP A 307 10.66 -37.57 -18.27
CA TRP A 307 11.41 -37.29 -17.04
C TRP A 307 12.39 -38.41 -16.70
N ILE A 308 11.97 -39.68 -16.77
CA ILE A 308 12.82 -40.81 -16.37
C ILE A 308 14.01 -41.02 -17.30
N GLU A 309 13.85 -40.71 -18.59
CA GLU A 309 14.94 -40.68 -19.57
C GLU A 309 15.97 -39.60 -19.23
N ARG A 310 15.52 -38.41 -18.87
CA ARG A 310 16.38 -37.29 -18.46
C ARG A 310 17.06 -37.50 -17.11
N ALA A 311 16.34 -38.03 -16.13
CA ALA A 311 16.84 -38.25 -14.77
C ALA A 311 17.85 -39.41 -14.70
N HIS A 312 17.68 -40.43 -15.55
CA HIS A 312 18.48 -41.64 -15.52
C HIS A 312 19.02 -42.06 -16.91
N PRO A 313 19.84 -41.22 -17.57
CA PRO A 313 20.29 -41.45 -18.95
C PRO A 313 21.23 -42.67 -19.09
N ARG A 314 21.75 -43.20 -17.99
CA ARG A 314 22.67 -44.36 -17.97
C ARG A 314 21.98 -45.70 -17.71
N LEU A 315 20.71 -45.68 -17.31
CA LEU A 315 19.94 -46.92 -17.12
C LEU A 315 19.54 -47.50 -18.47
N SER A 316 19.44 -48.83 -18.55
CA SER A 316 18.86 -49.52 -19.70
C SER A 316 17.36 -49.23 -19.80
N ASP A 317 16.83 -49.30 -21.02
CA ASP A 317 15.40 -49.04 -21.27
C ASP A 317 14.48 -49.96 -20.46
N ALA A 318 14.88 -51.22 -20.24
CA ALA A 318 14.14 -52.18 -19.44
C ALA A 318 13.99 -51.72 -17.97
N GLU A 319 15.08 -51.22 -17.37
CA GLU A 319 15.08 -50.77 -15.98
C GLU A 319 14.34 -49.42 -15.84
N ARG A 320 14.43 -48.53 -16.84
CA ARG A 320 13.61 -47.30 -16.87
C ARG A 320 12.12 -47.63 -16.92
N ARG A 321 11.68 -48.51 -17.82
CA ARG A 321 10.27 -48.93 -17.92
C ARG A 321 9.76 -49.56 -16.63
N ARG A 322 10.58 -50.40 -15.98
CA ARG A 322 10.24 -51.01 -14.69
C ARG A 322 10.01 -49.96 -13.60
N ARG A 323 10.92 -48.99 -13.46
CA ARG A 323 10.81 -47.91 -12.46
C ARG A 323 9.66 -46.97 -12.75
N LEU A 324 9.42 -46.66 -14.02
CA LEU A 324 8.31 -45.84 -14.47
C LEU A 324 6.96 -46.52 -14.17
N GLY A 325 6.82 -47.81 -14.45
CA GLY A 325 5.62 -48.60 -14.12
C GLY A 325 5.35 -48.57 -12.62
N ALA A 326 6.37 -48.87 -11.80
CA ALA A 326 6.26 -48.80 -10.36
C ALA A 326 5.92 -47.40 -9.80
N LEU A 327 6.22 -46.33 -10.54
CA LEU A 327 5.88 -44.97 -10.16
C LEU A 327 4.45 -44.59 -10.57
N LYS A 328 4.02 -45.02 -11.77
CA LYS A 328 2.63 -44.85 -12.26
C LYS A 328 1.64 -45.65 -11.41
N ASP A 329 2.01 -46.83 -10.92
CA ASP A 329 1.15 -47.68 -10.09
C ASP A 329 0.92 -47.13 -8.66
N ARG A 330 1.68 -46.11 -8.24
CA ARG A 330 1.61 -45.51 -6.89
C ARG A 330 0.82 -44.19 -6.84
N VAL A 331 0.46 -43.63 -8.00
CA VAL A 331 -0.32 -42.38 -8.14
C VAL A 331 -1.75 -42.73 -8.49
#